data_AF-A0A672SSV4-F1
#
_entry.id   AF-A0A672SSV4-F1
#
_cell.length_a   1.000
_cell.length_b   1.000
_cell.length_c   1.000
_cell.angle_alpha   90.00
_cell.angle_beta   90.00
_cell.angle_gamma   90.00
#
_symmetry.space_group_name_H-M   'P 1'
#
loop_
_entity.id
_entity.type
_entity.pdbx_description
1 polymer ?
#
loop_
_entity_poly.entity_id
_entity_poly.type
_entity_poly.pdbx_seq_one_letter_code
_entity_poly.pdbx_strand_id
1 'polypeptide(L)'
;MKRIKCYENSYQPLDENLDRELSYIKIMDVGQRYLVNCVLDHIQSRIVYYLMNIHITPRSIYLCRHGESDLNVRGRIGGDSGLSPRGKEFAQCLGRFIQDQNIKDLKVWTSQMKRSIQTAEALGVPYEQWKALNEIDAGVCEEMMYEEIQEHYPLEFALRDQDKYRYRYPKGESYEDLVQRLEPVIMELERQENVLVICHQAVMRCLLAYFLDKSAEELPYLKCPLHTVLKLTPVAYGCKVESIYLNVEAVNTHRDKPENVDISRLPEEALLTVPAHY
;
A
#
# COMPACT_ATOMS: atom_id res chain seq x y z
N MET A 1 -12.47 -33.63 -18.15
CA MET A 1 -11.43 -33.88 -19.18
C MET A 1 -11.92 -33.86 -20.63
N LYS A 2 -13.18 -34.22 -20.97
CA LYS A 2 -13.64 -34.21 -22.38
C LYS A 2 -13.50 -32.85 -23.07
N ARG A 3 -13.77 -31.74 -22.37
CA ARG A 3 -13.64 -30.38 -22.91
C ARG A 3 -12.22 -30.05 -23.38
N ILE A 4 -11.19 -30.35 -22.58
CA ILE A 4 -9.78 -30.07 -22.91
C ILE A 4 -9.36 -30.84 -24.16
N LYS A 5 -9.70 -32.14 -24.22
CA LYS A 5 -9.40 -33.01 -25.37
C LYS A 5 -9.96 -32.50 -26.70
N CYS A 6 -11.08 -31.78 -26.68
CA CYS A 6 -11.63 -31.17 -27.89
C CYS A 6 -10.71 -30.09 -28.47
N TYR A 7 -10.00 -29.33 -27.62
CA TYR A 7 -9.09 -28.28 -28.06
C TYR A 7 -7.71 -28.83 -28.47
N GLU A 8 -7.27 -29.94 -27.87
CA GLU A 8 -5.96 -30.55 -28.17
C GLU A 8 -5.77 -30.88 -29.66
N ASN A 9 -6.83 -31.33 -30.35
CA ASN A 9 -6.75 -31.73 -31.76
C ASN A 9 -6.47 -30.57 -32.74
N SER A 10 -6.80 -29.34 -32.36
CA SER A 10 -6.68 -28.16 -33.22
C SER A 10 -5.74 -27.09 -32.64
N TYR A 11 -5.20 -27.31 -31.44
CA TYR A 11 -4.33 -26.35 -30.79
C TYR A 11 -2.95 -26.33 -31.46
N GLN A 12 -2.57 -25.17 -31.97
CA GLN A 12 -1.26 -24.90 -32.54
C GLN A 12 -0.55 -23.91 -31.60
N PRO A 13 0.46 -24.35 -30.84
CA PRO A 13 1.28 -23.44 -30.05
C PRO A 13 1.98 -22.44 -30.98
N LEU A 14 2.25 -21.24 -30.48
CA LEU A 14 3.15 -20.31 -31.15
C LEU A 14 4.48 -21.01 -31.47
N ASP A 15 5.05 -20.78 -32.64
CA ASP A 15 6.28 -21.40 -33.12
C ASP A 15 7.39 -20.35 -33.31
N GLU A 16 8.62 -20.70 -32.95
CA GLU A 16 9.74 -19.75 -32.99
C GLU A 16 10.18 -19.38 -34.42
N ASN A 17 9.90 -20.24 -35.40
CA ASN A 17 10.24 -20.02 -36.79
C ASN A 17 9.07 -19.44 -37.59
N LEU A 18 7.87 -20.03 -37.44
CA LEU A 18 6.68 -19.59 -38.18
C LEU A 18 6.16 -18.24 -37.67
N ASP A 19 6.20 -18.01 -36.35
CA ASP A 19 5.66 -16.81 -35.71
C ASP A 19 6.75 -15.82 -35.27
N ARG A 20 7.95 -15.89 -35.88
CA ARG A 20 9.13 -15.09 -35.50
C ARG A 20 8.90 -13.58 -35.51
N GLU A 21 7.95 -13.10 -36.31
CA GLU A 21 7.64 -11.67 -36.47
C GLU A 21 6.60 -11.18 -35.44
N LEU A 22 5.98 -12.08 -34.66
CA LEU A 22 4.99 -11.73 -33.66
C LEU A 22 5.63 -11.39 -32.30
N SER A 23 5.06 -10.41 -31.61
CA SER A 23 5.41 -10.09 -30.22
C SER A 23 4.63 -10.97 -29.25
N TYR A 24 5.32 -11.78 -28.44
CA TYR A 24 4.66 -12.68 -27.50
C TYR A 24 5.53 -13.11 -26.31
N ILE A 25 4.86 -13.67 -25.29
CA ILE A 25 5.47 -14.38 -24.17
C ILE A 25 4.78 -15.75 -23.99
N LYS A 26 5.57 -16.82 -23.93
CA LYS A 26 5.11 -18.16 -23.53
C LYS A 26 5.50 -18.38 -22.07
N ILE A 27 4.52 -18.72 -21.24
CA ILE A 27 4.72 -19.05 -19.82
C ILE A 27 4.53 -20.55 -19.67
N MET A 28 5.57 -21.25 -19.23
CA MET A 28 5.59 -22.71 -19.12
C MET A 28 5.73 -23.14 -17.67
N ASP A 29 5.08 -24.25 -17.33
CA ASP A 29 5.16 -24.87 -16.00
C ASP A 29 4.89 -23.88 -14.87
N VAL A 30 3.86 -23.03 -15.05
CA VAL A 30 3.43 -22.02 -14.06
C VAL A 30 4.55 -21.02 -13.71
N GLY A 31 5.31 -20.58 -14.72
CA GLY A 31 6.33 -19.54 -14.56
C GLY A 31 7.73 -20.06 -14.23
N GLN A 32 7.98 -21.37 -14.36
CA GLN A 32 9.35 -21.88 -14.22
C GLN A 32 10.22 -21.56 -15.45
N ARG A 33 9.60 -21.43 -16.63
CA ARG A 33 10.29 -21.12 -17.88
C ARG A 33 9.48 -20.14 -18.72
N TYR A 34 10.20 -19.25 -19.39
CA TYR A 34 9.63 -18.23 -20.26
C TYR A 34 10.32 -18.23 -21.62
N LEU A 35 9.56 -17.96 -22.68
CA LEU A 35 10.09 -17.61 -23.98
C LEU A 35 9.45 -16.32 -24.43
N VAL A 36 10.26 -15.30 -24.66
CA VAL A 36 9.81 -13.95 -25.04
C VAL A 36 10.34 -13.65 -26.43
N ASN A 37 9.47 -13.20 -27.33
CA ASN A 37 9.83 -12.83 -28.70
C ASN A 37 9.39 -11.40 -29.02
N CYS A 38 10.24 -10.65 -29.75
CA CYS A 38 9.96 -9.34 -30.33
C CYS A 38 9.27 -8.33 -29.39
N VAL A 39 9.89 -7.96 -28.26
CA VAL A 39 9.40 -6.87 -27.40
C VAL A 39 9.66 -5.52 -28.08
N LEU A 40 8.60 -4.85 -28.52
CA LEU A 40 8.69 -3.67 -29.40
C LEU A 40 8.81 -2.34 -28.66
N ASP A 41 8.23 -2.23 -27.47
CA ASP A 41 8.05 -0.95 -26.80
C ASP A 41 8.18 -1.07 -25.26
N HIS A 42 8.07 0.08 -24.60
CA HIS A 42 8.19 0.17 -23.15
C HIS A 42 7.08 -0.62 -22.43
N ILE A 43 5.83 -0.53 -22.89
CA ILE A 43 4.71 -1.20 -22.20
C ILE A 43 4.82 -2.72 -22.32
N GLN A 44 5.24 -3.26 -23.46
CA GLN A 44 5.51 -4.68 -23.63
C GLN A 44 6.64 -5.14 -22.72
N SER A 45 7.70 -4.34 -22.56
CA SER A 45 8.79 -4.63 -21.62
C SER A 45 8.27 -4.69 -20.17
N ARG A 46 7.41 -3.75 -19.75
CA ARG A 46 6.78 -3.76 -18.43
C ARG A 46 5.86 -4.97 -18.23
N ILE A 47 5.08 -5.34 -19.24
CA ILE A 47 4.19 -6.53 -19.20
C ILE A 47 5.02 -7.80 -19.01
N VAL A 48 6.09 -7.97 -19.79
CA VAL A 48 6.99 -9.13 -19.67
C VAL A 48 7.60 -9.17 -18.26
N TYR A 49 8.12 -8.04 -17.79
CA TYR A 49 8.69 -7.94 -16.44
C TYR A 49 7.68 -8.34 -15.35
N TYR A 50 6.45 -7.85 -15.42
CA TYR A 50 5.39 -8.21 -14.48
C TYR A 50 5.08 -9.71 -14.51
N LEU A 51 4.81 -10.26 -15.70
CA LEU A 51 4.44 -11.67 -15.88
C LEU A 51 5.54 -12.64 -15.44
N MET A 52 6.80 -12.21 -15.48
CA MET A 52 7.96 -13.00 -15.05
C MET A 52 8.19 -12.99 -13.53
N ASN A 53 7.54 -12.08 -12.78
CA ASN A 53 7.74 -11.94 -11.33
C ASN A 53 6.52 -12.35 -10.48
N ILE A 54 5.36 -12.60 -11.09
CA ILE A 54 4.18 -13.12 -10.40
C ILE A 54 4.24 -14.64 -10.24
N HIS A 55 3.55 -15.16 -9.22
CA HIS A 55 3.40 -16.59 -8.99
C HIS A 55 2.07 -16.93 -8.31
N ILE A 56 1.72 -18.22 -8.27
CA ILE A 56 0.46 -18.70 -7.66
C ILE A 56 0.66 -19.42 -6.31
N THR A 57 1.90 -19.49 -5.80
CA THR A 57 2.20 -20.09 -4.50
C THR A 57 1.29 -19.51 -3.41
N PRO A 58 0.51 -20.34 -2.69
CA PRO A 58 -0.35 -19.88 -1.61
C PRO A 58 0.44 -19.18 -0.52
N ARG A 59 0.00 -17.98 -0.13
CA ARG A 59 0.72 -17.10 0.81
C ARG A 59 -0.23 -16.09 1.45
N SER A 60 0.28 -15.38 2.47
CA SER A 60 -0.40 -14.22 3.04
C SER A 60 0.50 -12.99 3.05
N ILE A 61 -0.10 -11.84 2.76
CA ILE A 61 0.52 -10.52 2.86
C ILE A 61 -0.13 -9.83 4.06
N TYR A 62 0.67 -9.46 5.05
CA TYR A 62 0.21 -8.74 6.24
C TYR A 62 0.55 -7.26 6.07
N LEU A 63 -0.45 -6.40 6.12
CA LEU A 63 -0.26 -4.95 6.09
C LEU A 63 -0.69 -4.37 7.43
N CYS A 64 0.17 -3.58 8.04
CA CYS A 64 -0.21 -2.74 9.15
C CYS A 64 0.54 -1.40 9.09
N ARG A 65 0.01 -0.41 9.80
CA ARG A 65 0.77 0.80 10.08
C ARG A 65 1.78 0.54 11.18
N HIS A 66 2.77 1.42 11.30
CA HIS A 66 3.47 1.61 12.56
C HIS A 66 2.49 1.75 13.74
N GLY A 67 2.97 1.47 14.95
CA GLY A 67 2.24 1.84 16.17
C GLY A 67 1.96 3.34 16.22
N GLU A 68 0.97 3.76 16.99
CA GLU A 68 0.62 5.16 17.19
C GLU A 68 1.88 6.00 17.51
N SER A 69 2.07 7.11 16.80
CA SER A 69 3.20 8.03 17.01
C SER A 69 2.81 9.25 17.84
N ASP A 70 3.81 9.98 18.35
CA ASP A 70 3.57 11.22 19.10
C ASP A 70 2.84 12.28 18.25
N LEU A 71 3.13 12.38 16.94
CA LEU A 71 2.38 13.28 16.04
C LEU A 71 0.96 12.78 15.78
N ASN A 72 0.71 11.46 15.76
CA ASN A 72 -0.67 10.96 15.66
C ASN A 72 -1.50 11.43 16.84
N VAL A 73 -0.98 11.30 18.07
CA VAL A 73 -1.68 11.75 19.29
C VAL A 73 -2.10 13.22 19.18
N ARG A 74 -1.25 14.06 18.59
CA ARG A 74 -1.45 15.52 18.40
C ARG A 74 -2.21 15.90 17.12
N GLY A 75 -2.73 14.94 16.36
CA GLY A 75 -3.46 15.23 15.11
C GLY A 75 -2.59 15.80 13.98
N ARG A 76 -1.27 15.67 14.06
CA ARG A 76 -0.32 16.21 13.09
C ARG A 76 0.04 15.20 11.99
N ILE A 77 0.10 15.65 10.75
CA ILE A 77 0.44 14.82 9.59
C ILE A 77 1.96 14.81 9.32
N GLY A 78 2.47 13.78 8.64
CA GLY A 78 3.88 13.71 8.25
C GLY A 78 4.86 13.52 9.41
N GLY A 79 6.03 14.14 9.27
CA GLY A 79 7.15 14.15 10.21
C GLY A 79 7.84 12.80 10.40
N ASP A 80 8.78 12.77 11.35
CA ASP A 80 9.49 11.54 11.75
C ASP A 80 9.47 11.29 13.28
N SER A 81 8.31 11.54 13.89
CA SER A 81 8.10 11.22 15.30
C SER A 81 8.24 9.72 15.60
N GLY A 82 8.65 9.41 16.83
CA GLY A 82 8.68 8.05 17.35
C GLY A 82 7.31 7.57 17.84
N LEU A 83 7.29 6.33 18.34
CA LEU A 83 6.10 5.72 18.92
C LEU A 83 5.67 6.35 20.25
N SER A 84 4.37 6.58 20.39
CA SER A 84 3.70 6.89 21.66
C SER A 84 3.79 5.69 22.63
N PRO A 85 3.41 5.84 23.91
CA PRO A 85 3.29 4.70 24.82
C PRO A 85 2.38 3.57 24.26
N ARG A 86 1.24 3.92 23.66
CA ARG A 86 0.32 2.94 23.04
C ARG A 86 0.93 2.34 21.76
N GLY A 87 1.69 3.12 21.00
CA GLY A 87 2.42 2.59 19.84
C GLY A 87 3.45 1.52 20.20
N LYS A 88 4.15 1.69 21.33
CA LYS A 88 5.08 0.68 21.86
C LYS A 88 4.36 -0.58 22.35
N GLU A 89 3.21 -0.42 23.00
CA GLU A 89 2.36 -1.54 23.40
C GLU A 89 1.85 -2.32 22.18
N PHE A 90 1.39 -1.63 21.14
CA PHE A 90 1.01 -2.26 19.88
C PHE A 90 2.15 -3.04 19.26
N ALA A 91 3.38 -2.50 19.24
CA ALA A 91 4.53 -3.18 18.68
C ALA A 91 4.80 -4.54 19.38
N GLN A 92 4.63 -4.59 20.71
CA GLN A 92 4.71 -5.84 21.48
C GLN A 92 3.56 -6.80 21.18
N CYS A 93 2.33 -6.29 21.03
CA CYS A 93 1.17 -7.09 20.61
C CYS A 93 1.34 -7.66 19.20
N LEU A 94 1.90 -6.87 18.27
CA LEU A 94 2.20 -7.30 16.91
C LEU A 94 3.26 -8.40 16.89
N GLY A 95 4.33 -8.26 17.68
CA GLY A 95 5.34 -9.30 17.85
C GLY A 95 4.74 -10.63 18.30
N ARG A 96 3.89 -10.61 19.34
CA ARG A 96 3.18 -11.81 19.81
C ARG A 96 2.24 -12.38 18.76
N PHE A 97 1.42 -11.54 18.12
CA PHE A 97 0.51 -11.96 17.05
C PHE A 97 1.25 -12.69 15.93
N ILE A 98 2.37 -12.14 15.44
CA ILE A 98 3.15 -12.74 14.36
C ILE A 98 3.78 -14.08 14.78
N GLN A 99 4.26 -14.18 16.02
CA GLN A 99 4.77 -15.44 16.58
C GLN A 99 3.65 -16.50 16.65
N ASP A 100 2.47 -16.13 17.12
CA ASP A 100 1.31 -17.02 17.25
C ASP A 100 0.80 -17.53 15.88
N GLN A 101 0.96 -16.73 14.81
CA GLN A 101 0.63 -17.18 13.45
C GLN A 101 1.58 -18.27 12.92
N ASN A 102 2.77 -18.45 13.52
CA ASN A 102 3.79 -19.44 13.14
C ASN A 102 4.07 -19.46 11.62
N ILE A 103 4.30 -18.27 11.06
CA ILE A 103 4.43 -18.08 9.61
C ILE A 103 5.83 -18.49 9.16
N LYS A 104 5.89 -19.46 8.24
CA LYS A 104 7.15 -19.92 7.64
C LYS A 104 7.76 -18.84 6.74
N ASP A 105 9.07 -18.64 6.89
CA ASP A 105 9.91 -17.77 6.06
C ASP A 105 9.37 -16.33 5.89
N LEU A 106 8.71 -15.80 6.94
CA LEU A 106 8.15 -14.44 6.92
C LEU A 106 9.23 -13.39 6.69
N LYS A 107 9.06 -12.59 5.64
CA LYS A 107 9.81 -11.35 5.42
C LYS A 107 9.13 -10.19 6.15
N VAL A 108 9.91 -9.29 6.73
CA VAL A 108 9.40 -8.08 7.38
C VAL A 108 10.02 -6.86 6.72
N TRP A 109 9.18 -5.95 6.24
CA TRP A 109 9.60 -4.69 5.63
C TRP A 109 9.10 -3.49 6.41
N THR A 110 9.93 -2.47 6.46
CA THR A 110 9.59 -1.16 7.04
C THR A 110 9.91 -0.05 6.05
N SER A 111 9.40 1.14 6.34
CA SER A 111 9.98 2.36 5.78
C SER A 111 11.32 2.70 6.45
N GLN A 112 11.92 3.83 6.07
CA GLN A 112 13.08 4.39 6.78
C GLN A 112 12.67 5.36 7.91
N MET A 113 11.36 5.52 8.16
CA MET A 113 10.86 6.41 9.21
C MET A 113 10.89 5.71 10.56
N LYS A 114 11.30 6.45 11.59
CA LYS A 114 11.57 5.95 12.95
C LYS A 114 10.43 5.11 13.52
N ARG A 115 9.19 5.54 13.33
CA ARG A 115 7.99 4.84 13.84
C ARG A 115 7.78 3.43 13.27
N SER A 116 8.06 3.20 11.99
CA SER A 116 7.93 1.85 11.41
C SER A 116 9.06 0.93 11.86
N ILE A 117 10.29 1.47 11.92
CA ILE A 117 11.49 0.80 12.42
C ILE A 117 11.29 0.38 13.88
N GLN A 118 10.91 1.31 14.76
CA GLN A 118 10.64 1.02 16.18
C GLN A 118 9.55 -0.02 16.39
N THR A 119 8.56 -0.08 15.49
CA THR A 119 7.52 -1.11 15.54
C THR A 119 8.12 -2.47 15.19
N ALA A 120 8.96 -2.55 14.15
CA ALA A 120 9.61 -3.80 13.72
C ALA A 120 10.65 -4.31 14.72
N GLU A 121 11.37 -3.43 15.41
CA GLU A 121 12.34 -3.79 16.45
C GLU A 121 11.71 -4.66 17.56
N ALA A 122 10.43 -4.44 17.88
CA ALA A 122 9.72 -5.21 18.89
C ALA A 122 9.42 -6.67 18.48
N LEU A 123 9.51 -7.01 17.18
CA LEU A 123 9.27 -8.37 16.70
C LEU A 123 10.46 -9.30 16.99
N GLY A 124 11.67 -8.75 17.17
CA GLY A 124 12.89 -9.53 17.41
C GLY A 124 13.35 -10.38 16.22
N VAL A 125 12.92 -10.05 15.00
CA VAL A 125 13.31 -10.73 13.75
C VAL A 125 14.00 -9.75 12.79
N PRO A 126 14.85 -10.21 11.87
CA PRO A 126 15.42 -9.35 10.83
C PRO A 126 14.34 -8.69 9.97
N TYR A 127 14.54 -7.43 9.61
CA TYR A 127 13.67 -6.67 8.73
C TYR A 127 14.48 -5.85 7.73
N GLU A 128 13.85 -5.48 6.62
CA GLU A 128 14.46 -4.69 5.54
C GLU A 128 13.81 -3.31 5.48
N GLN A 129 14.61 -2.26 5.37
CA GLN A 129 14.13 -0.87 5.31
C GLN A 129 14.08 -0.38 3.86
N TRP A 130 12.92 0.07 3.43
CA TRP A 130 12.68 0.56 2.08
C TRP A 130 12.32 2.03 2.10
N LYS A 131 13.17 2.89 1.53
CA LYS A 131 12.86 4.33 1.42
C LYS A 131 11.55 4.59 0.65
N ALA A 132 11.25 3.75 -0.35
CA ALA A 132 10.01 3.82 -1.12
C ALA A 132 8.74 3.59 -0.28
N LEU A 133 8.87 2.99 0.92
CA LEU A 133 7.77 2.81 1.88
C LEU A 133 7.59 4.01 2.83
N ASN A 134 8.39 5.07 2.75
CA ASN A 134 8.16 6.28 3.54
C ASN A 134 6.77 6.86 3.28
N GLU A 135 6.16 7.48 4.30
CA GLU A 135 4.85 8.12 4.18
C GLU A 135 4.83 9.15 3.05
N ILE A 136 3.63 9.46 2.54
CA ILE A 136 3.43 10.55 1.59
C ILE A 136 3.99 11.86 2.14
N ASP A 137 4.77 12.57 1.33
CA ASP A 137 5.33 13.88 1.68
C ASP A 137 4.24 14.95 1.61
N ALA A 138 3.93 15.62 2.72
CA ALA A 138 2.97 16.72 2.78
C ALA A 138 3.60 18.08 2.39
N GLY A 139 4.88 18.13 2.06
CA GLY A 139 5.59 19.33 1.61
C GLY A 139 5.57 20.43 2.67
N VAL A 140 5.06 21.61 2.31
CA VAL A 140 4.92 22.73 3.25
C VAL A 140 3.96 22.46 4.41
N CYS A 141 3.11 21.42 4.31
CA CYS A 141 2.15 21.02 5.33
C CYS A 141 2.68 19.91 6.26
N GLU A 142 3.96 19.55 6.17
CA GLU A 142 4.59 18.59 7.09
C GLU A 142 4.48 19.06 8.55
N GLU A 143 4.17 18.12 9.44
CA GLU A 143 4.00 18.31 10.90
C GLU A 143 2.83 19.23 11.31
N MET A 144 1.97 19.64 10.37
CA MET A 144 0.79 20.48 10.66
C MET A 144 -0.44 19.66 11.07
N MET A 145 -1.32 20.28 11.87
CA MET A 145 -2.70 19.85 12.10
C MET A 145 -3.58 20.29 10.91
N TYR A 146 -4.75 19.69 10.73
CA TYR A 146 -5.66 20.10 9.66
C TYR A 146 -6.17 21.54 9.85
N GLU A 147 -6.31 21.98 11.09
CA GLU A 147 -6.65 23.34 11.50
C GLU A 147 -5.58 24.32 11.01
N GLU A 148 -4.31 24.01 11.22
CA GLU A 148 -3.18 24.83 10.78
C GLU A 148 -3.10 24.86 9.23
N ILE A 149 -3.40 23.74 8.57
CA ILE A 149 -3.47 23.69 7.10
C ILE A 149 -4.61 24.56 6.56
N GLN A 150 -5.81 24.49 7.17
CA GLN A 150 -6.95 25.32 6.78
C GLN A 150 -6.67 26.81 7.02
N GLU A 151 -5.92 27.15 8.07
CA GLU A 151 -5.54 28.54 8.37
C GLU A 151 -4.52 29.10 7.36
N HIS A 152 -3.45 28.35 7.08
CA HIS A 152 -2.31 28.84 6.30
C HIS A 152 -2.45 28.56 4.79
N TYR A 153 -3.15 27.49 4.41
CA TYR A 153 -3.28 27.00 3.04
C TYR A 153 -4.74 26.60 2.69
N PRO A 154 -5.73 27.51 2.87
CA PRO A 154 -7.15 27.20 2.66
C PRO A 154 -7.47 26.79 1.21
N LEU A 155 -6.80 27.42 0.24
CA LEU A 155 -6.96 27.12 -1.18
C LEU A 155 -6.49 25.70 -1.49
N GLU A 156 -5.28 25.37 -1.07
CA GLU A 156 -4.67 24.06 -1.29
C GLU A 156 -5.47 22.96 -0.58
N PHE A 157 -5.99 23.23 0.61
CA PHE A 157 -6.79 22.27 1.36
C PHE A 157 -8.11 21.94 0.67
N ALA A 158 -8.81 22.95 0.13
CA ALA A 158 -10.03 22.75 -0.64
C ALA A 158 -9.76 22.01 -1.97
N LEU A 159 -8.75 22.43 -2.72
CA LEU A 159 -8.37 21.77 -3.99
C LEU A 159 -7.96 20.30 -3.77
N ARG A 160 -7.28 20.01 -2.66
CA ARG A 160 -6.93 18.64 -2.29
C ARG A 160 -8.14 17.80 -1.90
N ASP A 161 -9.17 18.39 -1.31
CA ASP A 161 -10.42 17.66 -1.04
C ASP A 161 -11.23 17.40 -2.32
N GLN A 162 -11.11 18.27 -3.33
CA GLN A 162 -11.74 18.08 -4.65
C GLN A 162 -11.14 16.88 -5.39
N ASP A 163 -9.81 16.84 -5.59
CA ASP A 163 -9.08 15.72 -6.19
C ASP A 163 -7.89 15.30 -5.31
N LYS A 164 -8.19 14.51 -4.29
CA LYS A 164 -7.19 13.99 -3.34
C LYS A 164 -6.19 13.03 -3.99
N TYR A 165 -6.54 12.44 -5.14
CA TYR A 165 -5.66 11.50 -5.82
C TYR A 165 -4.51 12.24 -6.52
N ARG A 166 -4.83 13.31 -7.26
CA ARG A 166 -3.85 14.04 -8.11
C ARG A 166 -3.25 15.27 -7.46
N TYR A 167 -3.96 15.92 -6.54
CA TYR A 167 -3.51 17.18 -5.98
C TYR A 167 -2.32 17.00 -5.01
N ARG A 168 -1.33 17.90 -5.13
CA ARG A 168 -0.14 17.97 -4.28
C ARG A 168 -0.24 19.19 -3.39
N TYR A 169 0.05 19.06 -2.10
CA TYR A 169 0.42 20.25 -1.34
C TYR A 169 1.71 20.85 -1.93
N PRO A 170 1.96 22.16 -1.77
CA PRO A 170 3.17 22.77 -2.28
C PRO A 170 4.42 22.03 -1.77
N LYS A 171 5.31 21.65 -2.69
CA LYS A 171 6.53 20.85 -2.42
C LYS A 171 6.28 19.44 -1.85
N GLY A 172 5.04 18.94 -1.87
CA GLY A 172 4.69 17.58 -1.44
C GLY A 172 4.36 16.65 -2.61
N GLU A 173 3.89 15.46 -2.25
CA GLU A 173 3.43 14.40 -3.16
C GLU A 173 1.89 14.34 -3.24
N SER A 174 1.40 13.82 -4.36
CA SER A 174 0.02 13.36 -4.51
C SER A 174 -0.07 11.85 -4.25
N TYR A 175 -1.28 11.31 -4.14
CA TYR A 175 -1.41 9.85 -4.12
C TYR A 175 -0.99 9.21 -5.46
N GLU A 176 -1.13 9.94 -6.57
CA GLU A 176 -0.62 9.51 -7.88
C GLU A 176 0.91 9.36 -7.89
N ASP A 177 1.65 10.32 -7.31
CA ASP A 177 3.11 10.19 -7.14
C ASP A 177 3.47 8.99 -6.27
N LEU A 178 2.73 8.83 -5.17
CA LEU A 178 2.95 7.74 -4.24
C LEU A 178 2.73 6.38 -4.90
N VAL A 179 1.71 6.23 -5.74
CA VAL A 179 1.48 5.02 -6.53
C VAL A 179 2.65 4.72 -7.44
N GLN A 180 3.18 5.73 -8.16
CA GLN A 180 4.36 5.55 -9.00
C GLN A 180 5.61 5.17 -8.17
N ARG A 181 5.81 5.82 -7.02
CA ARG A 181 6.92 5.52 -6.10
C ARG A 181 6.85 4.12 -5.51
N LEU A 182 5.65 3.57 -5.33
CA LEU A 182 5.43 2.23 -4.77
C LEU A 182 5.50 1.12 -5.82
N GLU A 183 5.63 1.43 -7.11
CA GLU A 183 5.72 0.41 -8.17
C GLU A 183 6.81 -0.65 -7.87
N PRO A 184 8.05 -0.32 -7.46
CA PRO A 184 9.05 -1.34 -7.12
C PRO A 184 8.67 -2.20 -5.91
N VAL A 185 7.95 -1.63 -4.95
CA VAL A 185 7.46 -2.36 -3.77
C VAL A 185 6.40 -3.36 -4.17
N ILE A 186 5.45 -2.97 -5.03
CA ILE A 186 4.40 -3.85 -5.54
C ILE A 186 5.01 -5.03 -6.29
N MET A 187 6.00 -4.79 -7.16
CA MET A 187 6.68 -5.85 -7.90
C MET A 187 7.38 -6.83 -6.96
N GLU A 188 8.05 -6.33 -5.93
CA GLU A 188 8.68 -7.20 -4.94
C GLU A 188 7.64 -7.96 -4.11
N LEU A 189 6.51 -7.32 -3.75
CA LEU A 189 5.40 -8.03 -3.08
C LEU A 189 4.84 -9.14 -3.95
N GLU A 190 4.75 -8.99 -5.27
CA GLU A 190 4.32 -10.04 -6.18
C GLU A 190 5.29 -11.24 -6.22
N ARG A 191 6.58 -10.98 -6.00
CA ARG A 191 7.65 -11.98 -6.03
C ARG A 191 7.82 -12.75 -4.71
N GLN A 192 7.45 -12.15 -3.59
CA GLN A 192 7.61 -12.73 -2.26
C GLN A 192 6.53 -13.75 -1.92
N GLU A 193 6.81 -14.67 -0.99
CA GLU A 193 5.76 -15.47 -0.36
C GLU A 193 5.13 -14.71 0.82
N ASN A 194 5.38 -15.16 2.05
CA ASN A 194 4.81 -14.51 3.24
C ASN A 194 5.60 -13.24 3.58
N VAL A 195 4.89 -12.11 3.66
CA VAL A 195 5.51 -10.82 3.95
C VAL A 195 4.62 -9.98 4.88
N LEU A 196 5.25 -9.33 5.85
CA LEU A 196 4.67 -8.30 6.70
C LEU A 196 5.25 -6.95 6.31
N VAL A 197 4.38 -5.98 5.99
CA VAL A 197 4.77 -4.60 5.69
C VAL A 197 4.25 -3.69 6.79
N ILE A 198 5.17 -3.12 7.56
CA ILE A 198 4.90 -2.11 8.58
C ILE A 198 5.14 -0.74 7.96
N CYS A 199 4.06 -0.04 7.61
CA CYS A 199 4.12 1.19 6.83
C CYS A 199 3.26 2.31 7.44
N HIS A 200 2.59 3.10 6.60
CA HIS A 200 1.91 4.33 6.98
C HIS A 200 0.52 4.43 6.34
N GLN A 201 -0.24 5.48 6.67
CA GLN A 201 -1.64 5.54 6.25
C GLN A 201 -1.79 5.68 4.74
N ALA A 202 -1.08 6.61 4.09
CA ALA A 202 -1.23 6.79 2.65
C ALA A 202 -0.59 5.63 1.87
N VAL A 203 0.57 5.15 2.33
CA VAL A 203 1.25 3.98 1.74
C VAL A 203 0.36 2.73 1.80
N MET A 204 -0.21 2.42 2.96
CA MET A 204 -1.09 1.25 3.14
C MET A 204 -2.34 1.34 2.27
N ARG A 205 -2.91 2.54 2.08
CA ARG A 205 -4.02 2.75 1.14
C ARG A 205 -3.65 2.36 -0.28
N CYS A 206 -2.48 2.78 -0.79
CA CYS A 206 -2.03 2.42 -2.12
C CYS A 206 -1.84 0.90 -2.28
N LEU A 207 -1.20 0.25 -1.30
CA LEU A 207 -0.99 -1.19 -1.32
C LEU A 207 -2.33 -1.96 -1.28
N LEU A 208 -3.27 -1.54 -0.43
CA LEU A 208 -4.60 -2.14 -0.37
C LEU A 208 -5.38 -1.93 -1.66
N ALA A 209 -5.32 -0.74 -2.25
CA ALA A 209 -6.01 -0.46 -3.50
C ALA A 209 -5.52 -1.35 -4.63
N TYR A 210 -4.21 -1.63 -4.69
CA TYR A 210 -3.64 -2.58 -5.63
C TYR A 210 -4.21 -4.00 -5.45
N PHE A 211 -4.12 -4.58 -4.24
CA PHE A 211 -4.56 -5.97 -4.02
C PHE A 211 -6.08 -6.16 -4.01
N LEU A 212 -6.84 -5.11 -3.73
CA LEU A 212 -8.31 -5.14 -3.66
C LEU A 212 -8.99 -4.51 -4.88
N ASP A 213 -8.23 -4.20 -5.92
CA ASP A 213 -8.69 -3.61 -7.19
C ASP A 213 -9.60 -2.38 -6.96
N LYS A 214 -9.09 -1.41 -6.19
CA LYS A 214 -9.81 -0.18 -5.87
C LYS A 214 -9.46 0.95 -6.83
N SER A 215 -10.46 1.74 -7.18
CA SER A 215 -10.30 2.86 -8.08
C SER A 215 -9.40 3.95 -7.49
N ALA A 216 -8.84 4.79 -8.37
CA ALA A 216 -8.06 5.97 -7.98
C ALA A 216 -8.87 6.96 -7.12
N GLU A 217 -10.19 6.98 -7.28
CA GLU A 217 -11.10 7.82 -6.50
C GLU A 217 -11.30 7.29 -5.06
N GLU A 218 -11.40 5.96 -4.90
CA GLU A 218 -11.56 5.32 -3.59
C GLU A 218 -10.26 5.26 -2.79
N LEU A 219 -9.12 5.06 -3.48
CA LEU A 219 -7.81 4.79 -2.87
C LEU A 219 -7.44 5.80 -1.76
N PRO A 220 -7.52 7.13 -1.94
CA PRO A 220 -7.16 8.11 -0.90
C PRO A 220 -8.05 8.10 0.35
N TYR A 221 -9.13 7.31 0.33
CA TYR A 221 -10.16 7.22 1.37
C TYR A 221 -10.33 5.80 1.92
N LEU A 222 -9.48 4.83 1.56
CA LEU A 222 -9.51 3.52 2.20
C LEU A 222 -9.20 3.65 3.71
N LYS A 223 -9.89 2.87 4.54
CA LYS A 223 -9.71 2.90 6.00
C LYS A 223 -8.54 1.99 6.40
N CYS A 224 -7.48 2.61 6.93
CA CYS A 224 -6.27 1.95 7.43
C CYS A 224 -6.09 2.33 8.91
N PRO A 225 -6.91 1.79 9.83
CA PRO A 225 -6.85 2.16 11.24
C PRO A 225 -5.49 1.80 11.86
N LEU A 226 -5.08 2.57 12.87
CA LEU A 226 -3.94 2.19 13.70
C LEU A 226 -4.23 0.88 14.43
N HIS A 227 -3.15 0.21 14.85
CA HIS A 227 -3.17 -0.98 15.69
C HIS A 227 -3.98 -2.17 15.17
N THR A 228 -4.16 -2.21 13.85
CA THR A 228 -4.93 -3.22 13.13
C THR A 228 -4.06 -3.82 12.04
N VAL A 229 -4.04 -5.14 11.96
CA VAL A 229 -3.38 -5.89 10.89
C VAL A 229 -4.42 -6.28 9.86
N LEU A 230 -4.17 -5.98 8.60
CA LEU A 230 -4.92 -6.50 7.48
C LEU A 230 -4.17 -7.68 6.89
N LYS A 231 -4.74 -8.88 7.01
CA LYS A 231 -4.23 -10.10 6.39
C LYS A 231 -4.88 -10.25 5.02
N LEU A 232 -4.07 -10.16 3.98
CA LEU A 232 -4.45 -10.37 2.59
C LEU A 232 -4.08 -11.79 2.18
N THR A 233 -5.03 -12.50 1.59
CA THR A 233 -4.82 -13.84 1.02
C THR A 233 -5.22 -13.81 -0.46
N PRO A 234 -4.25 -13.69 -1.39
CA PRO A 234 -4.52 -13.77 -2.81
C PRO A 234 -5.22 -15.09 -3.17
N VAL A 235 -6.26 -14.99 -3.99
CA VAL A 235 -7.02 -16.13 -4.51
C VAL A 235 -7.22 -15.97 -6.02
N ALA A 236 -7.75 -17.00 -6.69
CA ALA A 236 -8.10 -16.86 -8.09
C ALA A 236 -9.10 -15.69 -8.27
N TYR A 237 -8.73 -14.73 -9.13
CA TYR A 237 -9.55 -13.56 -9.48
C TYR A 237 -9.89 -12.61 -8.32
N GLY A 238 -9.05 -12.55 -7.27
CA GLY A 238 -9.22 -11.55 -6.22
C GLY A 238 -8.32 -11.77 -5.01
N CYS A 239 -8.62 -11.06 -3.93
CA CYS A 239 -7.88 -11.14 -2.69
C CYS A 239 -8.84 -11.08 -1.50
N LYS A 240 -8.74 -12.06 -0.58
CA LYS A 240 -9.50 -12.03 0.67
C LYS A 240 -8.78 -11.13 1.67
N VAL A 241 -9.52 -10.32 2.41
CA VAL A 241 -9.00 -9.46 3.47
C VAL A 241 -9.64 -9.80 4.80
N GLU A 242 -8.81 -10.01 5.82
CA GLU A 242 -9.23 -10.17 7.21
C GLU A 242 -8.65 -9.00 8.03
N SER A 243 -9.51 -8.33 8.79
CA SER A 243 -9.11 -7.21 9.65
C SER A 243 -8.99 -7.68 11.10
N ILE A 244 -7.80 -7.51 11.68
CA ILE A 244 -7.44 -8.06 12.98
C ILE A 244 -6.95 -6.92 13.88
N TYR A 245 -7.82 -6.47 14.77
CA TYR A 245 -7.48 -5.47 15.79
C TYR A 245 -6.68 -6.12 16.92
N LEU A 246 -5.53 -5.54 17.30
CA LEU A 246 -4.63 -6.14 18.30
C LEU A 246 -4.89 -5.67 19.73
N ASN A 247 -6.11 -5.20 20.03
CA ASN A 247 -6.56 -4.82 21.39
C ASN A 247 -5.72 -3.75 22.08
N VAL A 248 -5.15 -2.81 21.31
CA VAL A 248 -4.46 -1.62 21.82
C VAL A 248 -5.12 -0.40 21.23
N GLU A 249 -5.67 0.47 22.09
CA GLU A 249 -6.35 1.68 21.63
C GLU A 249 -5.40 2.61 20.88
N ALA A 250 -5.97 3.41 19.97
CA ALA A 250 -5.24 4.43 19.24
C ALA A 250 -6.18 5.60 18.89
N VAL A 251 -5.62 6.76 18.59
CA VAL A 251 -6.38 7.85 17.98
C VAL A 251 -6.90 7.45 16.59
N ASN A 252 -8.00 8.09 16.17
CA ASN A 252 -8.44 8.00 14.79
C ASN A 252 -7.69 9.06 13.95
N THR A 253 -7.09 8.64 12.83
CA THR A 253 -6.42 9.55 11.88
C THR A 253 -7.13 9.59 10.52
N HIS A 254 -8.31 8.98 10.43
CA HIS A 254 -9.12 8.98 9.24
C HIS A 254 -9.97 10.24 9.18
N ARG A 255 -9.70 11.09 8.19
CA ARG A 255 -10.55 12.22 7.80
C ARG A 255 -11.33 11.87 6.53
N ASP A 256 -12.64 11.82 6.66
CA ASP A 256 -13.57 11.63 5.53
C ASP A 256 -13.55 12.87 4.61
N LYS A 257 -13.99 12.70 3.35
CA LYS A 257 -14.17 13.84 2.44
C LYS A 257 -15.31 14.71 3.00
N PRO A 258 -15.09 16.01 3.28
CA PRO A 258 -16.17 16.89 3.70
C PRO A 258 -17.19 17.08 2.57
N GLU A 259 -18.43 17.37 2.91
CA GLU A 259 -19.50 17.60 1.94
C GLU A 259 -19.20 18.84 1.07
N ASN A 260 -18.74 19.92 1.71
CA ASN A 260 -18.33 21.14 1.02
C ASN A 260 -16.82 21.14 0.75
N VAL A 261 -16.45 21.14 -0.53
CA VAL A 261 -15.05 21.19 -1.00
C VAL A 261 -14.77 22.43 -1.84
N ASP A 262 -15.67 23.41 -1.86
CA ASP A 262 -15.47 24.65 -2.59
C ASP A 262 -14.31 25.46 -2.02
N ILE A 263 -13.60 26.19 -2.89
CA ILE A 263 -12.44 27.02 -2.51
C ILE A 263 -12.84 28.13 -1.53
N SER A 264 -14.08 28.60 -1.60
CA SER A 264 -14.62 29.66 -0.74
C SER A 264 -15.38 29.15 0.49
N ARG A 265 -15.29 27.85 0.80
CA ARG A 265 -15.97 27.25 1.97
C ARG A 265 -15.48 27.87 3.29
N LEU A 266 -16.34 27.85 4.30
CA LEU A 266 -15.97 28.30 5.65
C LEU A 266 -15.01 27.28 6.31
N PRO A 267 -14.11 27.73 7.20
CA PRO A 267 -13.21 26.83 7.92
C PRO A 267 -13.94 25.71 8.69
N GLU A 268 -15.11 26.03 9.26
CA GLU A 268 -15.95 25.09 9.99
C GLU A 268 -16.42 23.92 9.12
N GLU A 269 -16.80 24.20 7.88
CA GLU A 269 -17.23 23.20 6.90
C GLU A 269 -16.05 22.33 6.45
N ALA A 270 -14.88 22.95 6.27
CA ALA A 270 -13.65 22.27 5.88
C ALA A 270 -13.14 21.31 6.96
N LEU A 271 -13.32 21.66 8.24
CA LEU A 271 -12.78 20.92 9.38
C LEU A 271 -13.78 19.96 10.01
N LEU A 272 -15.04 19.95 9.55
CA LEU A 272 -16.13 19.12 10.11
C LEU A 272 -15.79 17.62 10.21
N THR A 273 -15.01 17.09 9.26
CA THR A 273 -14.63 15.67 9.20
C THR A 273 -13.29 15.36 9.87
N VAL A 274 -12.63 16.35 10.48
CA VAL A 274 -11.36 16.15 11.20
C VAL A 274 -11.62 15.31 12.45
N PRO A 275 -10.89 14.20 12.65
CA PRO A 275 -11.05 13.40 13.85
C PRO A 275 -10.48 14.10 15.09
N ALA A 276 -11.05 13.79 16.25
CA ALA A 276 -10.56 14.29 17.52
C ALA A 276 -9.09 13.88 17.77
N HIS A 277 -8.32 14.81 18.34
CA HIS A 277 -6.92 14.64 18.73
C HIS A 277 -6.65 15.37 20.05
N TYR A 278 -5.50 15.10 20.68
CA TYR A 278 -5.13 15.62 22.00
C TYR A 278 -4.15 16.79 21.95
#